data_AF-A0A848LK67-F1
#
_entry.id   AF-A0A848LK67-F1
#
_cell.length_a   1.000
_cell.length_b   1.000
_cell.length_c   1.000
_cell.angle_alpha   90.00
_cell.angle_beta   90.00
_cell.angle_gamma   90.00
#
_symmetry.space_group_name_H-M   'P 1'
#
loop_
_entity.id
_entity.type
_entity.pdbx_description
1 polymer ?
#
loop_
_entity_poly.entity_id
_entity_poly.type
_entity_poly.pdbx_seq_one_letter_code
_entity_poly.pdbx_strand_id
1 'polypeptide(L)'
;MNTRQVVEALEHFQWDGGDWLGLDELVDELWKSGAPRQGLQALLGVFERYPDSTGYGVFWSILHGIESLGDYEPVLISSMRRAPSLFGVMMVGRILNTRLEPERRAELRSLLEAVVLNEQAPGVVREEASSWLKSTSEP
;
A
#
# COMPACT_ATOMS: atom_id res chain seq x y z
N MET A 1 -11.82 -15.18 -13.17
CA MET A 1 -11.63 -16.35 -12.27
C MET A 1 -12.57 -16.26 -11.06
N ASN A 2 -12.62 -17.27 -10.16
CA ASN A 2 -13.27 -17.06 -8.83
C ASN A 2 -12.34 -16.26 -7.90
N THR A 3 -12.87 -15.64 -6.83
CA THR A 3 -12.07 -14.75 -5.96
C THR A 3 -10.78 -15.39 -5.47
N ARG A 4 -10.83 -16.64 -5.00
CA ARG A 4 -9.65 -17.35 -4.48
C ARG A 4 -8.56 -17.48 -5.54
N GLN A 5 -8.93 -17.86 -6.75
CA GLN A 5 -8.00 -18.01 -7.86
C GLN A 5 -7.34 -16.66 -8.22
N VAL A 6 -8.09 -15.56 -8.20
CA VAL A 6 -7.53 -14.22 -8.47
C VAL A 6 -6.56 -13.81 -7.38
N VAL A 7 -6.91 -14.04 -6.11
CA VAL A 7 -6.02 -13.74 -4.97
C VAL A 7 -4.71 -14.52 -5.08
N GLU A 8 -4.78 -15.82 -5.36
CA GLU A 8 -3.60 -16.65 -5.55
C GLU A 8 -2.73 -16.15 -6.72
N ALA A 9 -3.35 -15.72 -7.83
CA ALA A 9 -2.62 -15.15 -8.95
C ALA A 9 -1.96 -13.79 -8.59
N LEU A 10 -2.62 -12.93 -7.82
CA LEU A 10 -2.05 -11.68 -7.31
C LEU A 10 -0.87 -11.93 -6.36
N GLU A 11 -0.94 -12.96 -5.52
CA GLU A 11 0.15 -13.34 -4.61
C GLU A 11 1.41 -13.79 -5.37
N HIS A 12 1.22 -14.52 -6.47
CA HIS A 12 2.32 -15.05 -7.28
C HIS A 12 2.71 -14.14 -8.45
N PHE A 13 2.02 -13.02 -8.65
CA PHE A 13 2.32 -12.09 -9.74
C PHE A 13 3.78 -11.65 -9.70
N GLN A 14 4.46 -11.81 -10.84
CA GLN A 14 5.82 -11.35 -11.09
C GLN A 14 5.82 -10.43 -12.32
N TRP A 15 6.32 -9.22 -12.15
CA TRP A 15 6.61 -8.32 -13.25
C TRP A 15 7.83 -8.83 -14.04
N ASP A 16 7.69 -8.93 -15.36
CA ASP A 16 8.69 -9.47 -16.27
C ASP A 16 9.60 -8.41 -16.90
N GLY A 17 9.46 -7.14 -16.50
CA GLY A 17 10.17 -6.01 -17.08
C GLY A 17 9.40 -5.27 -18.18
N GLY A 18 8.20 -5.76 -18.55
CA GLY A 18 7.31 -5.15 -19.53
C GLY A 18 6.35 -4.13 -18.94
N ASP A 19 5.10 -4.13 -19.42
CA ASP A 19 4.02 -3.34 -18.84
C ASP A 19 3.42 -4.01 -17.59
N TRP A 20 2.42 -3.36 -16.99
CA TRP A 20 1.69 -3.87 -15.83
C TRP A 20 0.31 -4.41 -16.21
N LEU A 21 0.06 -4.70 -17.49
CA LEU A 21 -1.28 -5.07 -17.97
C LEU A 21 -1.78 -6.34 -17.27
N GLY A 22 -0.92 -7.35 -17.10
CA GLY A 22 -1.28 -8.57 -16.37
C GLY A 22 -1.67 -8.30 -14.92
N LEU A 23 -1.07 -7.31 -14.25
CA LEU A 23 -1.49 -6.91 -12.91
C LEU A 23 -2.84 -6.16 -12.96
N ASP A 24 -3.01 -5.25 -13.93
CA ASP A 24 -4.25 -4.48 -14.11
C ASP A 24 -5.45 -5.40 -14.35
N GLU A 25 -5.27 -6.42 -15.19
CA GLU A 25 -6.27 -7.47 -15.45
C GLU A 25 -6.62 -8.23 -14.17
N LEU A 26 -5.63 -8.65 -13.36
CA LEU A 26 -5.88 -9.34 -12.10
C LEU A 26 -6.62 -8.46 -11.08
N VAL A 27 -6.30 -7.17 -11.04
CA VAL A 27 -7.01 -6.20 -10.20
C VAL A 27 -8.46 -6.08 -10.67
N ASP A 28 -8.71 -5.87 -11.96
CA ASP A 28 -10.08 -5.80 -12.49
C ASP A 28 -10.88 -7.10 -12.23
N GLU A 29 -10.26 -8.27 -12.40
CA GLU A 29 -10.87 -9.55 -12.06
C GLU A 29 -11.23 -9.68 -10.57
N LEU A 30 -10.37 -9.19 -9.68
CA LEU A 30 -10.62 -9.25 -8.23
C LEU A 30 -11.88 -8.45 -7.88
N TRP A 31 -12.06 -7.27 -8.48
CA TRP A 31 -13.26 -6.45 -8.28
C TRP A 31 -14.51 -7.10 -8.87
N LYS A 32 -14.40 -7.70 -10.05
CA LYS A 32 -15.50 -8.44 -10.69
C LYS A 32 -15.88 -9.73 -9.96
N SER A 33 -15.01 -10.26 -9.10
CA SER A 33 -15.25 -11.50 -8.36
C SER A 33 -16.34 -11.42 -7.28
N GLY A 34 -16.78 -10.20 -6.91
CA GLY A 34 -17.83 -9.97 -5.91
C GLY A 34 -17.37 -10.01 -4.45
N ALA A 35 -16.09 -10.35 -4.19
CA ALA A 35 -15.51 -10.34 -2.83
C ALA A 35 -14.08 -9.75 -2.79
N PRO A 36 -13.86 -8.53 -3.31
CA PRO A 36 -12.51 -7.94 -3.44
C PRO A 36 -11.76 -7.78 -2.12
N ARG A 37 -12.47 -7.65 -0.99
CA ARG A 37 -11.86 -7.58 0.35
C ARG A 37 -10.96 -8.79 0.66
N GLN A 38 -11.26 -9.97 0.10
CA GLN A 38 -10.42 -11.16 0.30
C GLN A 38 -9.01 -11.00 -0.27
N GLY A 39 -8.82 -10.11 -1.26
CA GLY A 39 -7.53 -9.84 -1.87
C GLY A 39 -6.72 -8.72 -1.24
N LEU A 40 -7.19 -8.11 -0.14
CA LEU A 40 -6.52 -6.95 0.48
C LEU A 40 -5.04 -7.22 0.81
N GLN A 41 -4.73 -8.39 1.38
CA GLN A 41 -3.36 -8.78 1.67
C GLN A 41 -2.52 -8.97 0.40
N ALA A 42 -3.08 -9.61 -0.63
CA ALA A 42 -2.40 -9.84 -1.89
C ALA A 42 -2.07 -8.53 -2.60
N LEU A 43 -3.00 -7.57 -2.62
CA LEU A 43 -2.82 -6.25 -3.20
C LEU A 43 -1.72 -5.44 -2.48
N LEU A 44 -1.74 -5.41 -1.14
CA LEU A 44 -0.66 -4.77 -0.38
C LEU A 44 0.68 -5.49 -0.58
N GLY A 45 0.65 -6.82 -0.73
CA GLY A 45 1.81 -7.63 -1.07
C GLY A 45 2.46 -7.25 -2.40
N VAL A 46 1.70 -6.72 -3.37
CA VAL A 46 2.28 -6.18 -4.62
C VAL A 46 3.18 -4.98 -4.30
N PHE A 47 2.73 -4.06 -3.45
CA PHE A 47 3.56 -2.93 -3.02
C PHE A 47 4.78 -3.39 -2.23
N GLU A 48 4.65 -4.43 -1.40
CA GLU A 48 5.79 -5.01 -0.67
C GLU A 48 6.86 -5.56 -1.61
N ARG A 49 6.46 -6.21 -2.72
CA ARG A 49 7.39 -6.80 -3.71
C ARG A 49 8.02 -5.76 -4.64
N TYR A 50 7.34 -4.64 -4.87
CA TYR A 50 7.79 -3.56 -5.75
C TYR A 50 7.77 -2.21 -5.01
N PRO A 51 8.60 -2.06 -3.96
CA PRO A 51 8.43 -1.00 -2.95
C PRO A 51 8.69 0.42 -3.45
N ASP A 52 9.42 0.60 -4.54
CA ASP A 52 9.76 1.90 -5.14
C ASP A 52 9.13 2.13 -6.52
N SER A 53 8.34 1.18 -7.01
CA SER A 53 7.67 1.28 -8.32
C SER A 53 6.47 2.22 -8.25
N THR A 54 6.22 2.92 -9.37
CA THR A 54 4.98 3.69 -9.59
C THR A 54 3.90 2.90 -10.32
N GLY A 55 4.25 1.70 -10.83
CA GLY A 55 3.33 0.80 -11.54
C GLY A 55 2.65 1.39 -12.77
N TYR A 56 3.19 2.48 -13.34
CA TYR A 56 2.62 3.23 -14.47
C TYR A 56 1.10 3.50 -14.35
N GLY A 57 0.61 3.76 -13.14
CA GLY A 57 -0.81 4.04 -12.87
C GLY A 57 -1.58 2.89 -12.22
N VAL A 58 -1.20 1.63 -12.46
CA VAL A 58 -1.89 0.46 -11.88
C VAL A 58 -1.82 0.47 -10.35
N PHE A 59 -0.71 0.93 -9.78
CA PHE A 59 -0.56 1.03 -8.33
C PHE A 59 -1.48 2.10 -7.71
N TRP A 60 -1.78 3.17 -8.45
CA TRP A 60 -2.79 4.15 -8.04
C TRP A 60 -4.19 3.54 -8.06
N SER A 61 -4.53 2.74 -9.07
CA SER A 61 -5.79 1.99 -9.11
C SER A 61 -5.92 1.04 -7.93
N ILE A 62 -4.86 0.29 -7.58
CA ILE A 62 -4.82 -0.58 -6.40
C ILE A 62 -5.04 0.23 -5.13
N LEU A 63 -4.31 1.33 -4.95
CA LEU A 63 -4.42 2.18 -3.77
C LEU A 63 -5.86 2.69 -3.59
N HIS A 64 -6.46 3.27 -4.64
CA HIS A 64 -7.84 3.77 -4.58
C HIS A 64 -8.84 2.64 -4.35
N GLY A 65 -8.59 1.49 -4.96
CA GLY A 65 -9.34 0.27 -4.72
C GLY A 65 -9.34 -0.13 -3.25
N ILE A 66 -8.16 -0.22 -2.63
CA ILE A 66 -8.03 -0.56 -1.21
C ILE A 66 -8.76 0.47 -0.33
N GLU A 67 -8.56 1.77 -0.60
CA GLU A 67 -9.21 2.86 0.14
C GLU A 67 -10.75 2.73 0.08
N SER A 68 -11.30 2.35 -1.08
CA SER A 68 -12.75 2.18 -1.27
C SER A 68 -13.39 1.06 -0.44
N LEU A 69 -12.60 0.08 0.02
CA LEU A 69 -13.11 -1.02 0.84
C LEU A 69 -13.44 -0.56 2.26
N GLY A 70 -12.76 0.46 2.80
CA GLY A 70 -12.85 0.81 4.22
C GLY A 70 -12.26 -0.27 5.16
N ASP A 71 -11.99 0.12 6.40
CA ASP A 71 -11.39 -0.74 7.45
C ASP A 71 -10.10 -1.47 7.02
N TYR A 72 -9.36 -0.93 6.05
CA TYR A 72 -8.13 -1.54 5.52
C TYR A 72 -6.89 -1.21 6.36
N GLU A 73 -6.96 -0.16 7.18
CA GLU A 73 -5.81 0.40 7.89
C GLU A 73 -5.04 -0.62 8.76
N PRO A 74 -5.69 -1.54 9.50
CA PRO A 74 -4.94 -2.54 10.29
C PRO A 74 -4.06 -3.44 9.41
N VAL A 75 -4.54 -3.79 8.20
CA VAL A 75 -3.79 -4.62 7.25
C VAL A 75 -2.66 -3.82 6.60
N LEU A 76 -2.91 -2.55 6.27
CA LEU A 76 -1.87 -1.63 5.79
C LEU A 76 -0.74 -1.45 6.82
N ILE A 77 -1.08 -1.20 8.09
CA ILE A 77 -0.08 -1.04 9.16
C ILE A 77 0.76 -2.32 9.30
N SER A 78 0.11 -3.49 9.25
CA SER A 78 0.81 -4.78 9.28
C SER A 78 1.76 -4.95 8.08
N SER A 79 1.31 -4.58 6.88
CA SER A 79 2.12 -4.58 5.66
C SER A 79 3.34 -3.68 5.77
N MET A 80 3.15 -2.43 6.19
CA MET A 80 4.23 -1.45 6.37
C MET A 80 5.26 -1.86 7.42
N ARG A 81 4.85 -2.59 8.46
CA ARG A 81 5.78 -3.16 9.45
C ARG A 81 6.61 -4.33 8.90
N ARG A 82 6.07 -5.08 7.92
CA ARG A 82 6.81 -6.17 7.25
C ARG A 82 7.78 -5.63 6.21
N ALA A 83 7.28 -4.84 5.27
CA ALA A 83 8.03 -4.33 4.13
C ALA A 83 7.47 -2.95 3.71
N PRO A 84 8.12 -1.85 4.11
CA PRO A 84 7.71 -0.51 3.71
C PRO A 84 7.71 -0.33 2.19
N SER A 85 6.70 0.35 1.67
CA SER A 85 6.56 0.67 0.24
C SER A 85 6.14 2.11 0.04
N LEU A 86 6.43 2.68 -1.14
CA LEU A 86 6.10 4.05 -1.51
C LEU A 86 4.59 4.31 -1.38
N PHE A 87 3.77 3.43 -1.95
CA PHE A 87 2.32 3.54 -1.88
C PHE A 87 1.79 3.31 -0.46
N GLY A 88 2.39 2.41 0.32
CA GLY A 88 2.02 2.24 1.72
C GLY A 88 2.31 3.48 2.57
N VAL A 89 3.46 4.14 2.36
CA VAL A 89 3.77 5.44 2.99
C VAL A 89 2.75 6.50 2.58
N MET A 90 2.42 6.62 1.29
CA MET A 90 1.43 7.60 0.82
C MET A 90 0.05 7.36 1.44
N MET A 91 -0.39 6.11 1.56
CA MET A 91 -1.65 5.78 2.22
C MET A 91 -1.65 6.18 3.70
N VAL A 92 -0.56 5.90 4.44
CA VAL A 92 -0.42 6.34 5.83
C VAL A 92 -0.44 7.87 5.93
N GLY A 93 0.27 8.56 5.03
CA GLY A 93 0.27 10.02 4.93
C GLY A 93 -1.11 10.61 4.70
N ARG A 94 -1.91 10.00 3.80
CA ARG A 94 -3.30 10.39 3.57
C ARG A 94 -4.17 10.21 4.81
N ILE A 95 -4.00 9.11 5.55
CA ILE A 95 -4.71 8.90 6.82
C ILE A 95 -4.32 9.98 7.84
N LEU A 96 -3.04 10.36 7.93
CA LEU A 96 -2.57 11.43 8.82
C LEU A 96 -3.17 12.82 8.50
N ASN A 97 -3.59 13.05 7.26
CA ASN A 97 -4.30 14.27 6.84
C ASN A 97 -5.79 14.29 7.23
N THR A 98 -6.32 13.19 7.78
CA THR A 98 -7.67 13.16 8.31
C THR A 98 -7.70 13.59 9.77
N ARG A 99 -8.91 13.78 10.32
CA ARG A 99 -9.08 13.98 11.75
C ARG A 99 -8.88 12.66 12.48
N LEU A 100 -7.85 12.60 13.32
CA LEU A 100 -7.47 11.43 14.10
C LEU A 100 -7.39 11.79 15.58
N GLU A 101 -7.70 10.83 16.43
CA GLU A 101 -7.37 10.91 17.85
C GLU A 101 -5.85 11.00 18.06
N PRO A 102 -5.37 11.71 19.09
CA PRO A 102 -3.95 11.93 19.32
C PRO A 102 -3.10 10.65 19.36
N GLU A 103 -3.62 9.60 20.00
CA GLU A 103 -2.95 8.31 20.14
C GLU A 103 -2.78 7.63 18.78
N ARG A 104 -3.83 7.68 17.95
CA ARG A 104 -3.79 7.11 16.59
C ARG A 104 -2.84 7.88 15.69
N ARG A 105 -2.82 9.21 15.80
CA ARG A 105 -1.85 10.06 15.08
C ARG A 105 -0.41 9.73 15.49
N ALA A 106 -0.16 9.57 16.79
CA ALA A 106 1.16 9.20 17.31
C ALA A 106 1.60 7.83 16.78
N GLU A 107 0.71 6.82 16.79
CA GLU A 107 1.01 5.48 16.24
C GLU A 107 1.47 5.55 14.78
N LEU A 108 0.71 6.25 13.92
CA LEU A 108 1.02 6.36 12.49
C LEU A 108 2.29 7.17 12.22
N ARG A 109 2.57 8.21 13.02
CA ARG A 109 3.83 8.94 12.93
C ARG A 109 5.02 8.07 13.31
N SER A 110 4.93 7.33 14.42
CA SER A 110 5.98 6.38 14.82
C SER A 110 6.20 5.29 13.78
N LEU A 111 5.15 4.86 13.07
CA LEU A 111 5.30 3.96 11.93
C LEU A 111 6.15 4.58 10.82
N LEU A 112 5.89 5.84 10.41
CA LEU A 112 6.69 6.53 9.40
C LEU A 112 8.12 6.81 9.87
N GLU A 113 8.33 7.13 11.15
CA GLU A 113 9.66 7.29 11.73
C GLU A 113 10.47 5.99 11.64
N ALA A 114 9.84 4.85 11.93
CA ALA A 114 10.46 3.53 11.76
C ALA A 114 10.83 3.24 10.30
N VAL A 115 10.02 3.70 9.33
CA VAL A 115 10.36 3.59 7.90
C VAL A 115 11.60 4.41 7.56
N VAL A 116 11.69 5.66 8.02
CA VAL A 116 12.85 6.53 7.77
C VAL A 116 14.15 5.90 8.29
N LEU A 117 14.10 5.25 9.45
CA LEU A 117 15.25 4.59 10.08
C LEU A 117 15.57 3.20 9.52
N ASN A 118 14.70 2.61 8.69
CA ASN A 118 14.91 1.28 8.14
C ASN A 118 15.89 1.33 6.95
N GLU A 119 17.17 1.06 7.20
CA GLU A 119 18.22 1.05 6.16
C GLU A 119 17.99 0.05 5.02
N GLN A 120 17.13 -0.96 5.21
CA GLN A 120 16.76 -1.92 4.17
C GLN A 120 15.63 -1.41 3.27
N ALA A 121 14.93 -0.34 3.66
CA ALA A 121 13.91 0.27 2.81
C ALA A 121 14.56 1.12 1.70
N PRO A 122 14.00 1.12 0.47
CA PRO A 122 14.53 1.94 -0.61
C PRO A 122 14.62 3.42 -0.24
N GLY A 123 15.64 4.12 -0.77
CA GLY A 123 15.89 5.54 -0.46
C GLY A 123 14.66 6.42 -0.69
N VAL A 124 14.00 6.26 -1.83
CA VAL A 124 12.78 7.02 -2.19
C VAL A 124 11.62 6.78 -1.21
N VAL A 125 11.49 5.57 -0.65
CA VAL A 125 10.45 5.25 0.34
C VAL A 125 10.73 5.96 1.66
N ARG A 126 12.00 6.00 2.09
CA ARG A 126 12.44 6.73 3.29
C ARG A 126 12.29 8.24 3.13
N GLU A 127 12.64 8.77 1.96
CA GLU A 127 12.48 10.19 1.63
C GLU A 127 11.01 10.61 1.65
N GLU A 128 10.13 9.81 1.05
CA GLU A 128 8.69 10.06 1.08
C GLU A 128 8.16 10.05 2.53
N ALA A 129 8.56 9.07 3.35
CA ALA A 129 8.17 9.03 4.76
C ALA A 129 8.63 10.27 5.54
N SER A 130 9.86 10.72 5.29
CA SER A 130 10.41 11.97 5.86
C SER A 130 9.62 13.21 5.42
N SER A 131 9.20 13.26 4.15
CA SER A 131 8.36 14.33 3.61
C SER A 131 7.03 14.42 4.35
N TRP A 132 6.34 13.29 4.52
CA TRP A 132 5.08 13.21 5.26
C TRP A 132 5.23 13.59 6.74
N LEU A 133 6.30 13.17 7.39
CA LEU A 133 6.55 13.54 8.79
C LEU A 133 6.72 15.04 8.96
N LYS A 134 7.35 15.72 8.00
CA LYS A 134 7.53 17.18 7.99
C LYS A 134 6.22 17.91 7.69
N SER A 135 5.45 17.47 6.69
CA SER A 135 4.22 18.14 6.26
C SER A 135 3.06 17.99 7.25
N THR A 136 3.05 16.92 8.05
CA THR A 136 1.99 16.64 9.05
C THR A 136 2.34 17.11 10.46
N SER A 137 3.30 18.03 10.59
CA SER A 137 3.83 18.54 11.88
C SER A 137 3.01 19.68 12.50
N GLU A 138 2.01 20.22 11.82
CA GLU A 138 1.25 21.39 12.30
C GLU A 138 -0.25 21.06 12.43
N PRO A 139 -0.87 21.27 13.61
CA PRO A 139 -2.31 21.43 13.73
C PRO A 139 -2.81 22.76 13.15
#